data_AF-A0A969LAP2-F1
#
_entry.id   AF-A0A969LAP2-F1
#
_cell.length_a   1.000
_cell.length_b   1.000
_cell.length_c   1.000
_cell.angle_alpha   90.00
_cell.angle_beta   90.00
_cell.angle_gamma   90.00
#
_symmetry.space_group_name_H-M   'P 1'
#
loop_
_entity.id
_entity.type
_entity.pdbx_description
1 polymer ?
#
loop_
_entity_poly.entity_id
_entity_poly.type
_entity_poly.pdbx_seq_one_letter_code
_entity_poly.pdbx_strand_id
1 'polypeptide(L)'
;MVISCKRKDILRLSLSEYQQWAVLVTESVVQSAKFLHEQKIFDARDLPYRTQVVPLTAIFPTLGTRAQHDGVQRKIARWFWCGVFGELYGSAVETRFARDLPEVIVWLTGGPEPTTMRDANFAPSRLRTLRSRNSAAYKGGSALLLRGGAIEPAHLRQDAFEAFFAARERALLDRIAGVMGKPMAYHTDTSEPEADEDEEGAEAA
;
A
#
# COMPACT_ATOMS: atom_id res chain seq x y z
N MET A 1 -8.73 -2.76 -29.25
CA MET A 1 -9.59 -3.71 -28.51
C MET A 1 -9.60 -3.29 -27.06
N VAL A 2 -10.77 -3.19 -26.40
CA VAL A 2 -10.85 -2.85 -24.97
C VAL A 2 -10.55 -4.11 -24.16
N ILE A 3 -9.52 -4.09 -23.32
CA ILE A 3 -9.21 -5.18 -22.39
C ILE A 3 -10.26 -5.15 -21.28
N SER A 4 -10.82 -6.31 -20.92
CA SER A 4 -11.83 -6.45 -19.86
C SER A 4 -11.59 -7.73 -19.07
N CYS A 5 -11.77 -7.65 -17.75
CA CYS A 5 -11.60 -8.76 -16.83
C CYS A 5 -12.94 -9.17 -16.17
N LYS A 6 -14.08 -8.81 -16.77
CA LYS A 6 -15.40 -9.14 -16.21
C LYS A 6 -15.67 -10.62 -16.36
N ARG A 7 -16.52 -11.17 -15.49
CA ARG A 7 -16.96 -12.58 -15.55
C ARG A 7 -17.35 -13.06 -16.96
N LYS A 8 -18.10 -12.25 -17.72
CA LYS A 8 -18.52 -12.60 -19.08
C LYS A 8 -17.35 -12.80 -20.06
N ASP A 9 -16.22 -12.14 -19.82
CA ASP A 9 -15.03 -12.21 -20.66
C ASP A 9 -14.20 -13.43 -20.25
N ILE A 10 -14.13 -13.74 -18.95
CA ILE A 10 -13.52 -14.97 -18.44
C ILE A 10 -14.22 -16.21 -19.01
N LEU A 11 -15.56 -16.19 -19.09
CA LEU A 11 -16.36 -17.28 -19.66
C LEU A 11 -16.18 -17.46 -21.18
N ARG A 12 -15.50 -16.54 -21.87
CA ARG A 12 -15.20 -16.63 -23.30
C ARG A 12 -13.81 -17.21 -23.58
N LEU A 13 -13.00 -17.47 -22.54
CA LEU A 13 -11.70 -18.09 -22.71
C LEU A 13 -11.83 -19.48 -23.34
N SER A 14 -11.07 -19.71 -24.41
CA SER A 14 -10.94 -21.05 -24.98
C SER A 14 -10.15 -21.96 -24.05
N LEU A 15 -10.34 -23.27 -24.20
CA LEU A 15 -9.57 -24.26 -23.44
C LEU A 15 -8.06 -24.11 -23.67
N SER A 16 -7.64 -23.82 -24.90
CA SER A 16 -6.23 -23.64 -25.24
C SER A 16 -5.63 -22.42 -24.55
N GLU A 17 -6.35 -21.29 -24.51
CA GLU A 17 -5.90 -20.10 -23.77
C GLU A 17 -5.80 -20.38 -22.28
N TYR A 18 -6.80 -21.06 -21.69
CA TYR A 18 -6.75 -21.44 -20.28
C TYR A 18 -5.55 -22.33 -19.98
N GLN A 19 -5.35 -23.40 -20.76
CA GLN A 19 -4.24 -24.34 -20.55
C GLN A 19 -2.87 -23.67 -20.70
N GLN A 20 -2.73 -22.72 -21.62
CA GLN A 20 -1.51 -21.95 -21.80
C GLN A 20 -1.16 -21.13 -20.55
N TRP A 21 -2.14 -20.45 -19.95
CA TRP A 21 -1.89 -19.52 -18.86
C TRP A 21 -1.99 -20.13 -17.46
N ALA A 22 -2.75 -21.22 -17.28
CA ALA A 22 -3.01 -21.80 -15.97
C ALA A 22 -1.73 -22.20 -15.23
N VAL A 23 -0.79 -22.85 -15.92
CA VAL A 23 0.49 -23.27 -15.32
C VAL A 23 1.34 -22.05 -14.95
N LEU A 24 1.53 -21.13 -15.90
CA LEU A 24 2.35 -19.93 -15.72
C LEU A 24 1.84 -19.05 -14.56
N VAL A 25 0.52 -18.86 -14.47
CA VAL A 25 -0.09 -18.07 -13.39
C VAL A 25 0.01 -18.78 -12.05
N THR A 26 -0.14 -20.11 -12.02
CA THR A 26 0.00 -20.88 -10.77
C THR A 26 1.42 -20.77 -10.22
N GLU A 27 2.43 -20.88 -11.08
CA GLU A 27 3.84 -20.72 -10.70
C GLU A 27 4.15 -19.29 -10.24
N SER A 28 3.56 -18.28 -10.88
CA SER A 28 3.79 -16.88 -10.53
C SER A 28 3.17 -16.48 -9.18
N VAL A 29 2.22 -17.25 -8.63
CA VAL A 29 1.74 -17.05 -7.25
C VAL A 29 2.90 -17.13 -6.25
N VAL A 30 3.86 -18.03 -6.48
CA VAL A 30 5.05 -18.16 -5.62
C VAL A 30 5.93 -16.91 -5.72
N GLN A 31 6.05 -16.31 -6.91
CA GLN A 31 6.79 -15.07 -7.11
C GLN A 31 6.11 -13.89 -6.41
N SER A 32 4.78 -13.80 -6.50
CA SER A 32 3.97 -12.83 -5.73
C SER A 32 4.17 -12.99 -4.23
N ALA A 33 4.17 -14.22 -3.72
CA ALA A 33 4.39 -14.49 -2.30
C ALA A 33 5.80 -14.05 -1.83
N LYS A 34 6.84 -14.33 -2.62
CA LYS A 34 8.22 -13.88 -2.34
C LYS A 34 8.30 -12.35 -2.28
N PHE A 35 7.72 -11.67 -3.27
CA PHE A 35 7.63 -10.21 -3.29
C PHE A 35 6.93 -9.66 -2.04
N LEU A 36 5.77 -10.22 -1.67
CA LEU A 36 5.03 -9.80 -0.47
C LEU A 36 5.83 -10.01 0.81
N HIS A 37 6.59 -11.11 0.90
CA HIS A 37 7.49 -11.40 2.01
C HIS A 37 8.59 -10.33 2.15
N GLU A 38 9.17 -9.87 1.04
CA GLU A 38 10.11 -8.74 1.02
C GLU A 38 9.46 -7.43 1.50
N GLN A 39 8.16 -7.25 1.23
CA GLN A 39 7.37 -6.14 1.73
C GLN A 39 6.90 -6.31 3.19
N LYS A 40 7.37 -7.35 3.90
CA LYS A 40 6.99 -7.70 5.29
C LYS A 40 5.52 -8.07 5.46
N ILE A 41 4.93 -8.70 4.44
CA ILE A 41 3.58 -9.26 4.47
C ILE A 41 3.72 -10.78 4.39
N PHE A 42 3.51 -11.44 5.52
CA PHE A 42 3.84 -12.86 5.68
C PHE A 42 2.65 -13.80 5.56
N ASP A 43 1.47 -13.36 5.99
CA ASP A 43 0.26 -14.18 6.01
C ASP A 43 -0.89 -13.58 5.21
N ALA A 44 -1.81 -14.43 4.77
CA ALA A 44 -3.01 -14.01 4.03
C ALA A 44 -3.95 -13.09 4.82
N ARG A 45 -3.83 -13.06 6.16
CA ARG A 45 -4.57 -12.13 7.03
C ARG A 45 -3.98 -10.71 6.99
N ASP A 46 -2.68 -10.59 6.70
CA ASP A 46 -1.93 -9.33 6.70
C ASP A 46 -1.92 -8.66 5.32
N LEU A 47 -2.43 -9.35 4.29
CA LEU A 47 -2.65 -8.77 2.96
C LEU A 47 -3.52 -7.50 3.05
N PRO A 48 -3.02 -6.33 2.60
CA PRO A 48 -3.82 -5.12 2.47
C PRO A 48 -5.01 -5.32 1.54
N TYR A 49 -4.77 -5.88 0.37
CA TYR A 49 -5.79 -6.24 -0.62
C TYR A 49 -5.48 -7.58 -1.26
N ARG A 50 -6.34 -8.58 -1.01
CA ARG A 50 -6.32 -9.84 -1.77
C ARG A 50 -6.59 -9.62 -3.26
N THR A 51 -7.42 -8.63 -3.56
CA THR A 51 -7.76 -8.21 -4.93
C THR A 51 -6.54 -7.71 -5.70
N GLN A 52 -5.62 -6.96 -5.08
CA GLN A 52 -4.41 -6.47 -5.74
C GLN A 52 -3.38 -7.57 -6.04
N VAL A 53 -3.44 -8.70 -5.32
CA VAL A 53 -2.59 -9.87 -5.61
C VAL A 53 -2.88 -10.44 -7.01
N VAL A 54 -4.10 -10.27 -7.53
CA VAL A 54 -4.48 -10.73 -8.87
C VAL A 54 -3.62 -10.07 -9.97
N PRO A 55 -3.64 -8.72 -10.15
CA PRO A 55 -2.79 -8.09 -11.15
C PRO A 55 -1.29 -8.24 -10.85
N LEU A 56 -0.89 -8.26 -9.57
CA LEU A 56 0.50 -8.53 -9.19
C LEU A 56 0.98 -9.89 -9.74
N THR A 57 0.15 -10.92 -9.61
CA THR A 57 0.45 -12.28 -10.08
C THR A 57 0.49 -12.37 -11.61
N ALA A 58 -0.27 -11.53 -12.32
CA ALA A 58 -0.24 -11.46 -13.79
C ALA A 58 0.98 -10.67 -14.32
N ILE A 59 1.53 -9.73 -13.55
CA ILE A 59 2.71 -8.94 -13.94
C ILE A 59 3.96 -9.82 -14.07
N PHE A 60 4.22 -10.70 -13.09
CA PHE A 60 5.43 -11.53 -13.07
C PHE A 60 5.63 -12.41 -14.33
N PRO A 61 4.67 -13.24 -14.77
CA PRO A 61 4.86 -14.09 -15.95
C PRO A 61 4.99 -13.26 -17.23
N THR A 62 4.38 -12.07 -17.28
CA THR A 62 4.50 -11.14 -18.42
C THR A 62 5.92 -10.57 -18.54
N LEU A 63 6.64 -10.40 -17.42
CA LEU A 63 8.00 -9.88 -17.38
C LEU A 63 9.08 -10.98 -17.52
N GLY A 64 8.74 -12.24 -17.20
CA GLY A 64 9.68 -13.34 -17.16
C GLY A 64 10.85 -13.07 -16.19
N THR A 65 12.08 -13.35 -16.63
CA THR A 65 13.29 -13.16 -15.81
C THR A 65 13.54 -11.70 -15.43
N ARG A 66 13.07 -10.73 -16.23
CA ARG A 66 13.23 -9.29 -15.93
C ARG A 66 12.56 -8.88 -14.63
N ALA A 67 11.56 -9.65 -14.16
CA ALA A 67 10.91 -9.37 -12.90
C ALA A 67 11.87 -9.45 -11.70
N GLN A 68 13.01 -10.14 -11.83
CA GLN A 68 14.01 -10.28 -10.76
C GLN A 68 14.96 -9.08 -10.67
N HIS A 69 14.95 -8.16 -11.64
CA HIS A 69 15.83 -7.01 -11.60
C HIS A 69 15.40 -6.04 -10.50
N ASP A 70 16.34 -5.59 -9.66
CA ASP A 70 16.02 -4.71 -8.53
C ASP A 70 15.28 -3.43 -8.94
N GLY A 71 15.63 -2.84 -10.08
CA GLY A 71 14.94 -1.67 -10.60
C GLY A 71 13.47 -1.93 -10.95
N VAL A 72 13.17 -3.13 -11.46
CA VAL A 72 11.81 -3.58 -11.76
C VAL A 72 11.06 -3.88 -10.46
N GLN A 73 11.68 -4.59 -9.53
CA GLN A 73 11.10 -4.89 -8.21
C GLN A 73 10.74 -3.61 -7.43
N ARG A 74 11.63 -2.60 -7.42
CA ARG A 74 11.34 -1.30 -6.80
C ARG A 74 10.15 -0.58 -7.44
N LYS A 75 10.02 -0.65 -8.77
CA LYS A 75 8.88 -0.06 -9.48
C LYS A 75 7.58 -0.81 -9.18
N ILE A 76 7.61 -2.15 -9.17
CA ILE A 76 6.45 -2.98 -8.76
C ILE A 76 6.06 -2.65 -7.31
N ALA A 77 7.04 -2.52 -6.40
CA ALA A 77 6.80 -2.08 -5.02
C ALA A 77 6.11 -0.72 -4.96
N ARG A 78 6.58 0.27 -5.72
CA ARG A 78 5.94 1.59 -5.77
C ARG A 78 4.49 1.52 -6.25
N TRP A 79 4.22 0.79 -7.34
CA TRP A 79 2.85 0.56 -7.82
C TRP A 79 1.99 -0.15 -6.77
N PHE A 80 2.53 -1.19 -6.13
CA PHE A 80 1.85 -1.94 -5.08
C PHE A 80 1.44 -1.02 -3.94
N TRP A 81 2.39 -0.25 -3.40
CA TRP A 81 2.17 0.66 -2.28
C TRP A 81 1.24 1.83 -2.63
N CYS A 82 1.27 2.34 -3.87
CA CYS A 82 0.26 3.30 -4.34
C CYS A 82 -1.15 2.71 -4.30
N GLY A 83 -1.31 1.44 -4.68
CA GLY A 83 -2.59 0.74 -4.58
C GLY A 83 -3.10 0.58 -3.15
N VAL A 84 -2.18 0.25 -2.22
CA VAL A 84 -2.48 0.05 -0.80
C VAL A 84 -2.86 1.35 -0.11
N PHE A 85 -1.98 2.36 -0.17
CA PHE A 85 -2.19 3.63 0.54
C PHE A 85 -3.17 4.56 -0.18
N GLY A 86 -3.38 4.40 -1.49
CA GLY A 86 -4.51 5.02 -2.17
C GLY A 86 -5.86 4.33 -1.90
N GLU A 87 -5.88 3.23 -1.14
CA GLU A 87 -7.08 2.42 -0.85
C GLU A 87 -7.87 2.03 -2.13
N LEU A 88 -7.15 1.70 -3.21
CA LEU A 88 -7.68 1.68 -4.58
C LEU A 88 -8.29 0.34 -5.03
N TYR A 89 -8.10 -0.73 -4.28
CA TYR A 89 -8.55 -2.08 -4.64
C TYR A 89 -9.70 -2.60 -3.76
N GLY A 90 -10.42 -1.71 -3.08
CA GLY A 90 -11.62 -2.04 -2.31
C GLY A 90 -12.89 -2.18 -3.16
N SER A 91 -12.91 -1.61 -4.37
CA SER A 91 -14.06 -1.61 -5.27
C SER A 91 -13.63 -1.46 -6.74
N ALA A 92 -14.56 -1.68 -7.68
CA ALA A 92 -14.34 -1.54 -9.13
C ALA A 92 -13.08 -2.27 -9.67
N VAL A 93 -12.74 -3.40 -9.05
CA VAL A 93 -11.42 -4.03 -9.21
C VAL A 93 -11.19 -4.62 -10.60
N GLU A 94 -12.22 -5.18 -11.25
CA GLU A 94 -12.08 -5.79 -12.58
C GLU A 94 -11.64 -4.76 -13.65
N THR A 95 -12.24 -3.56 -13.65
CA THR A 95 -11.84 -2.47 -14.56
C THR A 95 -10.41 -2.02 -14.26
N ARG A 96 -10.04 -1.96 -12.98
CA ARG A 96 -8.68 -1.60 -12.57
C ARG A 96 -7.66 -2.65 -13.02
N PHE A 97 -7.97 -3.95 -12.91
CA PHE A 97 -7.08 -5.02 -13.38
C PHE A 97 -6.80 -4.93 -14.88
N ALA A 98 -7.87 -4.74 -15.67
CA ALA A 98 -7.79 -4.61 -17.12
C ALA A 98 -6.92 -3.42 -17.56
N ARG A 99 -6.87 -2.37 -16.74
CA ARG A 99 -6.06 -1.17 -16.96
C ARG A 99 -4.63 -1.34 -16.45
N ASP A 100 -4.46 -1.86 -15.23
CA ASP A 100 -3.18 -1.86 -14.53
C ASP A 100 -2.16 -2.77 -15.18
N LEU A 101 -2.55 -3.98 -15.61
CA LEU A 101 -1.59 -4.90 -16.22
C LEU A 101 -0.87 -4.27 -17.43
N PRO A 102 -1.57 -3.77 -18.47
CA PRO A 102 -0.88 -3.15 -19.59
C PRO A 102 -0.13 -1.86 -19.20
N GLU A 103 -0.71 -1.00 -18.36
CA GLU A 103 -0.07 0.26 -17.96
C GLU A 103 1.23 0.02 -17.16
N VAL A 104 1.22 -0.95 -16.23
CA VAL A 104 2.41 -1.29 -15.44
C VAL A 104 3.51 -1.88 -16.33
N ILE A 105 3.18 -2.78 -17.26
CA ILE A 105 4.17 -3.38 -18.16
C ILE A 105 4.81 -2.31 -19.06
N VAL A 106 4.01 -1.39 -19.62
CA VAL A 106 4.50 -0.25 -20.40
C VAL A 106 5.36 0.68 -19.53
N TRP A 107 4.93 1.00 -18.31
CA TRP A 107 5.71 1.84 -17.41
C TRP A 107 7.05 1.21 -17.04
N LEU A 108 7.09 -0.09 -16.77
CA LEU A 108 8.31 -0.82 -16.43
C LEU A 108 9.35 -0.80 -17.55
N THR A 109 8.92 -0.60 -18.80
CA THR A 109 9.79 -0.52 -19.99
C THR A 109 10.10 0.92 -20.43
N GLY A 110 9.77 1.92 -19.60
CA GLY A 110 10.11 3.33 -19.83
C GLY A 110 8.93 4.21 -20.26
N GLY A 111 7.71 3.66 -20.32
CA GLY A 111 6.50 4.42 -20.59
C GLY A 111 6.04 5.30 -19.40
N PRO A 112 4.87 5.95 -19.54
CA PRO A 112 4.34 6.86 -18.51
C PRO A 112 3.92 6.12 -17.24
N GLU A 113 3.86 6.86 -16.13
CA GLU A 113 3.40 6.35 -14.84
C GLU A 113 1.94 5.81 -14.93
N PRO A 114 1.59 4.64 -14.37
CA PRO A 114 0.25 4.07 -14.44
C PRO A 114 -0.81 4.94 -13.78
N THR A 115 -2.04 4.87 -14.26
CA THR A 115 -3.18 5.64 -13.76
C THR A 115 -3.46 5.35 -12.29
N THR A 116 -3.34 4.09 -11.85
CA THR A 116 -3.47 3.74 -10.42
C THR A 116 -2.44 4.46 -9.53
N MET A 117 -1.22 4.68 -10.03
CA MET A 117 -0.22 5.46 -9.30
C MET A 117 -0.55 6.95 -9.32
N ARG A 118 -0.98 7.50 -10.47
CA ARG A 118 -1.39 8.91 -10.57
C ARG A 118 -2.57 9.23 -9.65
N ASP A 119 -3.60 8.38 -9.64
CA ASP A 119 -4.81 8.52 -8.82
C ASP A 119 -4.55 8.32 -7.32
N ALA A 120 -3.50 7.59 -6.94
CA ALA A 120 -3.21 7.28 -5.55
C ALA A 120 -2.88 8.53 -4.73
N ASN A 121 -3.60 8.75 -3.64
CA ASN A 121 -3.33 9.83 -2.71
C ASN A 121 -3.56 9.35 -1.28
N PHE A 122 -2.70 9.76 -0.35
CA PHE A 122 -2.86 9.48 1.08
C PHE A 122 -2.88 10.80 1.85
N ALA A 123 -4.02 11.15 2.43
CA ALA A 123 -4.11 12.34 3.29
C ALA A 123 -3.45 12.06 4.64
N PRO A 124 -2.58 12.91 5.19
CA PRO A 124 -1.95 12.65 6.49
C PRO A 124 -2.95 12.43 7.64
N SER A 125 -4.06 13.18 7.66
CA SER A 125 -5.15 12.99 8.62
C SER A 125 -5.76 11.59 8.58
N ARG A 126 -5.66 10.88 7.45
CA ARG A 126 -6.09 9.48 7.33
C ARG A 126 -5.32 8.58 8.31
N LEU A 127 -4.03 8.84 8.55
CA LEU A 127 -3.20 8.05 9.48
C LEU A 127 -3.82 8.02 10.87
N ARG A 128 -4.30 9.18 11.35
CA ARG A 128 -4.96 9.31 12.66
C ARG A 128 -6.30 8.58 12.76
N THR A 129 -6.90 8.19 11.64
CA THR A 129 -8.21 7.50 11.59
C THR A 129 -8.09 6.02 11.22
N LEU A 130 -6.88 5.48 11.05
CA LEU A 130 -6.66 4.05 10.79
C LEU A 130 -6.91 3.23 12.07
N ARG A 131 -8.18 2.88 12.32
CA ARG A 131 -8.62 2.12 13.50
C ARG A 131 -8.98 0.66 13.19
N SER A 132 -9.35 0.35 11.95
CA SER A 132 -9.83 -0.98 11.57
C SER A 132 -8.71 -1.87 11.04
N ARG A 133 -8.59 -3.07 11.61
CA ARG A 133 -7.68 -4.13 11.13
C ARG A 133 -7.93 -4.57 9.68
N ASN A 134 -9.10 -4.25 9.12
CA ASN A 134 -9.47 -4.59 7.74
C ASN A 134 -9.04 -3.52 6.73
N SER A 135 -8.65 -2.31 7.17
CA SER A 135 -8.17 -1.28 6.25
C SER A 135 -6.86 -1.71 5.59
N ALA A 136 -6.79 -1.52 4.27
CA ALA A 136 -5.57 -1.79 3.52
C ALA A 136 -4.42 -0.89 3.98
N ALA A 137 -4.69 0.41 4.17
CA ALA A 137 -3.70 1.35 4.66
C ALA A 137 -3.23 1.02 6.10
N TYR A 138 -4.12 0.51 6.97
CA TYR A 138 -3.75 0.03 8.31
C TYR A 138 -2.75 -1.13 8.24
N LYS A 139 -3.05 -2.14 7.42
CA LYS A 139 -2.15 -3.29 7.22
C LYS A 139 -0.84 -2.86 6.53
N GLY A 140 -0.92 -1.93 5.59
CA GLY A 140 0.24 -1.35 4.94
C GLY A 140 1.16 -0.63 5.92
N GLY A 141 0.61 0.22 6.80
CA GLY A 141 1.36 0.87 7.86
C GLY A 141 2.02 -0.13 8.81
N SER A 142 1.31 -1.21 9.16
CA SER A 142 1.84 -2.30 9.98
C SER A 142 3.05 -2.97 9.31
N ALA A 143 2.98 -3.27 8.02
CA ALA A 143 4.10 -3.83 7.25
C ALA A 143 5.30 -2.86 7.16
N LEU A 144 5.04 -1.55 6.99
CA LEU A 144 6.12 -0.54 6.99
C LEU A 144 6.82 -0.43 8.35
N LEU A 145 6.08 -0.59 9.46
CA LEU A 145 6.66 -0.66 10.81
C LEU A 145 7.57 -1.89 10.96
N LEU A 146 7.14 -3.05 10.47
CA LEU A 146 7.98 -4.26 10.47
C LEU A 146 9.22 -4.12 9.60
N ARG A 147 9.18 -3.29 8.55
CA ARG A 147 10.30 -3.11 7.61
C ARG A 147 11.44 -2.26 8.18
N GLY A 148 11.17 -1.33 9.08
CA GLY A 148 12.24 -0.50 9.63
C GLY A 148 11.89 0.36 10.83
N GLY A 149 10.88 -0.02 11.60
CA GLY A 149 10.42 0.69 12.79
C GLY A 149 9.86 2.08 12.52
N ALA A 150 9.48 2.80 13.57
CA ALA A 150 9.16 4.24 13.53
C ALA A 150 9.31 4.88 14.93
N ILE A 151 10.25 4.36 15.73
CA ILE A 151 10.45 4.78 17.11
C ILE A 151 11.81 5.44 17.20
N GLU A 152 11.82 6.69 17.68
CA GLU A 152 13.04 7.42 18.04
C GLU A 152 13.25 7.28 19.57
N PRO A 153 14.29 6.57 20.03
CA PRO A 153 14.52 6.35 21.46
C PRO A 153 14.79 7.62 22.26
N ALA A 154 15.27 8.71 21.64
CA ALA A 154 15.59 9.94 22.37
C ALA A 154 14.38 10.51 23.13
N HIS A 155 13.20 10.56 22.50
CA HIS A 155 11.98 11.08 23.13
C HIS A 155 11.49 10.18 24.27
N LEU A 156 11.65 8.86 24.13
CA LEU A 156 11.30 7.91 25.18
C LEU A 156 12.17 8.06 26.44
N ARG A 157 13.45 8.42 26.29
CA ARG A 157 14.37 8.59 27.43
C ARG A 157 14.17 9.91 28.17
N GLN A 158 13.51 10.88 27.54
CA GLN A 158 13.26 12.22 28.09
C GLN A 158 11.84 12.35 28.64
N ASP A 159 11.07 11.25 28.68
CA ASP A 159 9.65 11.23 29.02
C ASP A 159 8.81 12.25 28.22
N ALA A 160 9.25 12.57 27.00
CA ALA A 160 8.64 13.58 26.14
C ALA A 160 7.51 12.96 25.30
N PHE A 161 6.37 12.71 25.94
CA PHE A 161 5.22 11.98 25.37
C PHE A 161 4.74 12.58 24.03
N GLU A 162 4.41 13.87 23.98
CA GLU A 162 3.89 14.51 22.76
C GLU A 162 4.92 14.50 21.62
N ALA A 163 6.18 14.79 21.93
CA ALA A 163 7.27 14.77 20.95
C ALA A 163 7.47 13.34 20.37
N PHE A 164 7.33 12.30 21.20
CA PHE A 164 7.40 10.92 20.74
C PHE A 164 6.29 10.60 19.71
N PHE A 165 5.04 10.96 20.00
CA PHE A 165 3.93 10.71 19.09
C PHE A 165 4.04 11.50 17.80
N ALA A 166 4.39 12.79 17.88
CA ALA A 166 4.61 13.63 16.71
C ALA A 166 5.75 13.10 15.82
N ALA A 167 6.88 12.71 16.41
CA ALA A 167 8.01 12.13 15.67
C ALA A 167 7.64 10.80 15.00
N ARG A 168 6.88 9.95 15.68
CA ARG A 168 6.43 8.66 15.14
C ARG A 168 5.40 8.84 14.01
N GLU A 169 4.45 9.76 14.17
CA GLU A 169 3.51 10.14 13.11
C GLU A 169 4.28 10.61 11.87
N ARG A 170 5.22 11.54 12.06
CA ARG A 170 6.08 12.05 10.99
C ARG A 170 6.86 10.95 10.28
N ALA A 171 7.52 10.08 11.04
CA ALA A 171 8.31 8.97 10.48
C ALA A 171 7.45 7.98 9.68
N LEU A 172 6.21 7.72 10.11
CA LEU A 172 5.27 6.88 9.37
C LEU A 172 4.83 7.55 8.05
N LEU A 173 4.48 8.84 8.10
CA LEU A 173 4.11 9.60 6.91
C LEU A 173 5.26 9.68 5.90
N ASP A 174 6.49 9.91 6.35
CA ASP A 174 7.68 9.91 5.50
C ASP A 174 7.91 8.56 4.82
N ARG A 175 7.66 7.45 5.54
CA ARG A 175 7.76 6.10 4.96
C ARG A 175 6.67 5.84 3.92
N ILE A 176 5.44 6.28 4.19
CA ILE A 176 4.31 6.18 3.23
C ILE A 176 4.65 6.99 1.97
N ALA A 177 5.08 8.24 2.14
CA ALA A 177 5.53 9.12 1.05
C ALA A 177 6.63 8.46 0.21
N GLY A 178 7.64 7.89 0.89
CA GLY A 178 8.77 7.21 0.27
C GLY A 178 8.36 5.99 -0.55
N VAL A 179 7.48 5.13 -0.05
CA VAL A 179 7.05 3.94 -0.82
C VAL A 179 6.09 4.26 -1.95
N MET A 180 5.27 5.29 -1.82
CA MET A 180 4.43 5.78 -2.92
C MET A 180 5.26 6.56 -3.95
N GLY A 181 6.44 7.06 -3.56
CA GLY A 181 7.21 8.01 -4.34
C GLY A 181 6.39 9.26 -4.64
N LYS A 182 5.69 9.78 -3.63
CA LYS A 182 4.87 10.99 -3.70
C LYS A 182 5.15 11.87 -2.47
N PRO A 183 5.34 13.18 -2.64
CA PRO A 183 5.44 14.08 -1.49
C PRO A 183 4.11 14.11 -0.73
N MET A 184 4.18 14.23 0.60
CA MET A 184 3.01 14.42 1.46
C MET A 184 3.00 15.87 1.96
N ALA A 185 1.85 16.52 1.92
CA ALA A 185 1.66 17.86 2.49
C ALA A 185 1.25 17.72 3.95
N TYR A 186 2.13 18.09 4.86
CA TYR A 186 1.88 18.01 6.30
C TYR A 186 1.00 19.19 6.72
N HIS A 187 -0.09 18.92 7.44
CA HIS A 187 -0.74 19.96 8.22
C HIS A 187 0.03 20.11 9.53
N THR A 188 0.62 21.28 9.75
CA THR A 188 1.08 21.68 11.08
C THR A 188 -0.16 22.02 11.89
N ASP A 189 -0.69 21.05 12.64
CA ASP A 189 -1.60 21.37 13.74
C ASP A 189 -0.77 22.07 14.82
N THR A 190 -0.74 23.40 14.78
CA THR A 190 -0.55 24.21 15.98
C THR A 190 -1.90 24.27 16.70
N SER A 191 -2.35 23.15 17.26
CA SER A 191 -3.38 23.18 18.30
C SER A 191 -2.65 23.42 19.61
N GLU A 192 -2.80 24.63 20.15
CA GLU A 192 -2.41 24.94 21.54
C GLU A 192 -3.06 23.90 22.47
N PRO A 193 -2.34 23.42 23.51
CA PRO A 193 -2.94 22.50 24.46
C PRO A 193 -4.14 23.19 25.11
N GLU A 194 -5.32 22.58 25.00
CA GLU A 194 -6.49 22.97 25.79
C GLU A 194 -6.07 22.89 27.26
N ALA A 195 -6.09 24.02 27.95
CA ALA A 195 -5.82 24.07 29.37
C ALA A 195 -6.95 23.28 30.07
N ASP A 196 -6.58 22.19 30.75
CA ASP A 196 -7.46 21.56 31.72
C ASP A 196 -7.75 22.61 32.80
N GLU A 197 -8.99 23.12 32.81
CA GLU A 197 -9.49 23.91 33.93
C GLU A 197 -9.70 22.95 35.11
N ASP A 198 -8.72 22.90 36.01
CA ASP A 198 -8.85 22.23 37.30
C ASP A 198 -10.02 22.87 38.07
N GLU A 199 -11.15 22.15 38.16
CA GLU A 199 -12.25 22.45 39.09
C GLU A 199 -11.78 22.16 40.52
N GLU A 200 -11.07 23.10 41.13
CA GLU A 200 -10.78 23.10 42.56
C GLU A 200 -12.08 23.35 43.33
N GLY A 201 -12.63 22.29 43.92
CA GLY A 201 -13.80 22.35 44.79
C GLY A 201 -13.56 23.26 45.98
N ALA A 202 -14.29 24.37 46.04
CA ALA A 202 -14.36 25.21 47.22
C ALA A 202 -15.28 24.56 48.27
N GLU A 203 -14.69 23.88 49.26
CA GLU A 203 -15.29 23.71 50.58
C GLU A 203 -15.20 25.05 51.33
N ALA A 204 -16.35 25.64 51.67
CA ALA A 204 -16.43 26.68 52.69
C ALA A 204 -17.55 26.35 53.68
N ALA A 205 -17.11 26.25 54.94
CA ALA A 205 -17.77 26.06 56.23
C ALA A 205 -19.22 26.53 56.38
#